data_AF-A0A0B8PBP8-F1
#
_entry.id   AF-A0A0B8PBP8-F1
#
_cell.length_a   1.000
_cell.length_b   1.000
_cell.length_c   1.000
_cell.angle_alpha   90.00
_cell.angle_beta   90.00
_cell.angle_gamma   90.00
#
_symmetry.space_group_name_H-M   'P 1'
#
loop_
_entity.id
_entity.type
_entity.pdbx_description
1 polymer ?
#
loop_
_entity_poly.entity_id
_entity_poly.type
_entity_poly.pdbx_seq_one_letter_code
_entity_poly.pdbx_strand_id
1 'polypeptide(L)'
;MDVGKVITLVIGLFLSSLCLSSAAKEYVGSESCITCHQEEYQAWQGSDHERAMLHASTDSVLGDFDGATFEFEGEQNRFFKKGDEFWVNIQGPDDQYRDYKISYTFGHYPLQQYMVEFDDGRVQLIPFAWDSRDKSDGGQRWFHLYPDLDKHDEFYWTNAGQNWNFMCADCHSTNLEKNYDAKADKYQTTWSEVNVGCEACHGPASEHLDWAKNESPPSIAHAGFDRDLSKAVKQWWCKRANQPFSPKLNMTPTRCRCALSATVAEHNSRSRAIMSKSVF
;
A
#
# COMPACT_ATOMS: atom_id res chain seq x y z
N MET A 1 81.85 -31.13 9.50
CA MET A 1 81.72 -30.01 8.54
C MET A 1 80.95 -30.55 7.35
N ASP A 2 79.65 -30.29 7.26
CA ASP A 2 79.08 -29.55 6.13
C ASP A 2 77.57 -29.36 6.37
N VAL A 3 77.10 -28.15 6.12
CA VAL A 3 75.76 -27.64 6.48
C VAL A 3 74.98 -27.48 5.18
N GLY A 4 74.05 -28.40 4.91
CA GLY A 4 73.16 -28.33 3.75
C GLY A 4 71.70 -28.11 4.16
N LYS A 5 71.30 -26.85 4.32
CA LYS A 5 69.91 -26.44 4.55
C LYS A 5 69.04 -26.76 3.32
N VAL A 6 68.06 -27.64 3.46
CA VAL A 6 66.95 -27.75 2.50
C VAL A 6 65.77 -26.99 3.09
N ILE A 7 65.63 -25.73 2.67
CA ILE A 7 64.45 -24.91 2.94
C ILE A 7 63.43 -25.26 1.86
N THR A 8 62.49 -26.14 2.17
CA THR A 8 61.31 -26.37 1.32
C THR A 8 60.37 -25.18 1.51
N LEU A 9 60.36 -24.29 0.53
CA LEU A 9 59.46 -23.14 0.44
C LEU A 9 58.05 -23.63 0.10
N VAL A 10 57.20 -23.84 1.11
CA VAL A 10 55.76 -24.04 0.92
C VAL A 10 55.14 -22.66 0.70
N ILE A 11 55.07 -22.21 -0.56
CA ILE A 11 54.22 -21.08 -0.93
C ILE A 11 52.78 -21.60 -0.93
N GLY A 12 52.12 -21.50 0.22
CA GLY A 12 50.67 -21.62 0.29
C GLY A 12 50.04 -20.40 -0.39
N LEU A 13 49.63 -20.55 -1.65
CA LEU A 13 48.66 -19.64 -2.27
C LEU A 13 47.32 -19.83 -1.56
N PHE A 14 47.14 -19.15 -0.43
CA PHE A 14 45.82 -18.78 0.06
C PHE A 14 45.29 -17.69 -0.88
N LEU A 15 44.68 -18.09 -2.01
CA LEU A 15 43.71 -17.24 -2.69
C LEU A 15 42.50 -17.14 -1.77
N SER A 16 42.54 -16.18 -0.85
CA SER A 16 41.37 -15.66 -0.17
C SER A 16 40.47 -15.06 -1.24
N SER A 17 39.55 -15.87 -1.75
CA SER A 17 38.48 -15.42 -2.62
C SER A 17 37.60 -14.47 -1.79
N LEU A 18 37.95 -13.18 -1.83
CA LEU A 18 37.05 -12.10 -1.41
C LEU A 18 35.86 -12.15 -2.36
N CYS A 19 34.85 -12.93 -1.99
CA CYS A 19 33.50 -12.71 -2.48
C CYS A 19 33.12 -11.30 -2.00
N LEU A 20 33.27 -10.31 -2.87
CA LEU A 20 32.54 -9.06 -2.71
C LEU A 20 31.05 -9.42 -2.84
N SER A 21 30.43 -9.73 -1.71
CA SER A 21 28.98 -9.69 -1.60
C SER A 21 28.58 -8.23 -1.81
N SER A 22 28.13 -7.89 -3.01
CA SER A 22 27.31 -6.71 -3.20
C SER A 22 26.10 -6.90 -2.28
N ALA A 23 26.03 -6.15 -1.18
CA ALA A 23 24.83 -6.14 -0.36
C ALA A 23 23.65 -5.73 -1.24
N ALA A 24 22.52 -6.44 -1.14
CA ALA A 24 21.31 -6.02 -1.82
C ALA A 24 20.85 -4.69 -1.22
N LYS A 25 20.25 -3.81 -2.04
CA LYS A 25 19.63 -2.58 -1.53
C LYS A 25 18.46 -2.96 -0.63
N GLU A 26 18.32 -2.26 0.49
CA GLU A 26 17.35 -2.56 1.52
C GLU A 26 16.27 -1.47 1.57
N TYR A 27 15.06 -1.88 1.93
CA TYR A 27 13.94 -0.98 2.21
C TYR A 27 14.08 -0.45 3.64
N VAL A 28 14.07 0.87 3.79
CA VAL A 28 14.36 1.57 5.05
C VAL A 28 13.13 2.27 5.67
N GLY A 29 11.98 2.19 5.00
CA GLY A 29 10.70 2.73 5.44
C GLY A 29 10.56 4.24 5.21
N SER A 30 9.31 4.67 5.02
CA SER A 30 8.97 6.07 4.69
C SER A 30 9.38 7.07 5.79
N GLU A 31 9.46 6.63 7.05
CA GLU A 31 9.95 7.45 8.18
C GLU A 31 11.39 7.94 7.98
N SER A 32 12.22 7.17 7.28
CA SER A 32 13.61 7.58 7.00
C SER A 32 13.70 8.78 6.06
N CYS A 33 12.62 9.11 5.34
CA CYS A 33 12.59 10.17 4.35
C CYS A 33 12.32 11.56 4.95
N ILE A 34 11.60 11.66 6.08
CA ILE A 34 11.03 12.92 6.58
C ILE A 34 12.08 13.98 6.95
N THR A 35 13.27 13.56 7.39
CA THR A 35 14.32 14.50 7.84
C THR A 35 14.84 15.37 6.69
N CYS A 36 14.84 14.86 5.45
CA CYS A 36 15.30 15.59 4.26
C CYS A 36 14.13 16.00 3.34
N HIS A 37 13.05 15.21 3.31
CA HIS A 37 11.88 15.37 2.42
C HIS A 37 10.60 15.67 3.20
N GLN A 38 10.63 16.72 4.02
CA GLN A 38 9.53 17.04 4.92
C GLN A 38 8.25 17.40 4.16
N GLU A 39 8.34 18.19 3.09
CA GLU A 39 7.19 18.64 2.30
C GLU A 39 6.51 17.45 1.61
N GLU A 40 7.29 16.56 0.98
CA GLU A 40 6.79 15.38 0.31
C GLU A 40 6.18 14.37 1.28
N TYR A 41 6.85 14.14 2.42
CA TYR A 41 6.35 13.24 3.46
C TYR A 41 5.01 13.75 4.00
N GLN A 42 4.89 15.06 4.29
CA GLN A 42 3.63 15.66 4.74
C GLN A 42 2.52 15.57 3.70
N ALA A 43 2.85 15.65 2.40
CA ALA A 43 1.87 15.47 1.33
C ALA A 43 1.43 14.00 1.16
N TRP A 44 2.33 13.05 1.43
CA TRP A 44 2.03 11.62 1.42
C TRP A 44 1.21 11.20 2.65
N GLN A 45 1.55 11.70 3.83
CA GLN A 45 0.87 11.36 5.08
C GLN A 45 -0.61 11.75 5.01
N GLY A 46 -1.50 10.76 5.19
CA GLY A 46 -2.94 10.97 5.06
C GLY A 46 -3.46 11.05 3.62
N SER A 47 -2.62 10.76 2.62
CA SER A 47 -3.08 10.55 1.25
C SER A 47 -3.78 9.20 1.08
N ASP A 48 -4.44 8.99 -0.07
CA ASP A 48 -5.03 7.68 -0.40
C ASP A 48 -3.99 6.56 -0.53
N HIS A 49 -2.70 6.88 -0.78
CA HIS A 49 -1.62 5.90 -0.81
C HIS A 49 -1.24 5.43 0.59
N GLU A 50 -1.11 6.36 1.53
CA GLU A 50 -0.83 6.03 2.94
C GLU A 50 -2.03 5.29 3.57
N ARG A 51 -3.26 5.69 3.23
CA ARG A 51 -4.50 5.07 3.70
C ARG A 51 -5.00 3.91 2.83
N ALA A 52 -4.17 3.41 1.90
CA ALA A 52 -4.53 2.31 1.03
C ALA A 52 -4.89 1.06 1.84
N MET A 53 -4.12 0.80 2.89
CA MET A 53 -4.35 -0.24 3.89
C MET A 53 -3.69 0.19 5.19
N LEU A 54 -4.35 -0.02 6.33
CA LEU A 54 -3.77 0.26 7.66
C LEU A 54 -4.10 -0.88 8.61
N HIS A 55 -3.29 -1.07 9.65
CA HIS A 55 -3.72 -1.90 10.77
C HIS A 55 -4.98 -1.32 11.41
N ALA A 56 -5.91 -2.19 11.80
CA ALA A 56 -7.14 -1.76 12.47
C ALA A 56 -6.80 -1.21 13.86
N SER A 57 -7.17 0.05 14.09
CA SER A 57 -6.94 0.79 15.34
C SER A 57 -8.03 1.85 15.52
N THR A 58 -8.06 2.49 16.69
CA THR A 58 -8.94 3.63 16.96
C THR A 58 -8.74 4.79 15.98
N ASP A 59 -7.55 4.92 15.39
CA ASP A 59 -7.19 6.03 14.53
C ASP A 59 -7.49 5.75 13.05
N SER A 60 -7.56 4.47 12.67
CA SER A 60 -7.72 4.03 11.27
C SER A 60 -9.12 3.51 10.93
N VAL A 61 -9.89 3.05 11.92
CA VAL A 61 -11.26 2.51 11.73
C VAL A 61 -12.27 3.64 11.72
N LEU A 62 -13.00 3.77 10.60
CA LEU A 62 -14.08 4.75 10.43
C LEU A 62 -15.47 4.19 10.75
N GLY A 63 -15.61 2.87 10.73
CA GLY A 63 -16.88 2.17 10.86
C GLY A 63 -17.42 2.16 12.28
N ASP A 64 -18.73 2.04 12.39
CA ASP A 64 -19.40 1.86 13.67
C ASP A 64 -19.24 0.43 14.19
N PHE A 65 -18.34 0.24 15.15
CA PHE A 65 -18.14 -0.99 15.90
C PHE A 65 -18.66 -0.88 17.35
N ASP A 66 -19.63 -0.01 17.64
CA ASP A 66 -20.25 0.10 18.97
C ASP A 66 -21.46 -0.84 19.13
N GLY A 67 -21.31 -2.08 18.63
CA GLY A 67 -22.38 -3.09 18.65
C GLY A 67 -23.41 -2.92 17.53
N ALA A 68 -23.05 -2.23 16.44
CA ALA A 68 -23.91 -2.07 15.28
C ALA A 68 -24.33 -3.42 14.69
N THR A 69 -25.58 -3.50 14.23
CA THR A 69 -26.14 -4.68 13.58
C THR A 69 -26.56 -4.36 12.15
N PHE A 70 -26.32 -5.29 11.23
CA PHE A 70 -26.74 -5.22 9.84
C PHE A 70 -27.49 -6.50 9.47
N GLU A 71 -28.76 -6.36 9.13
CA GLU A 71 -29.59 -7.48 8.66
C GLU A 71 -29.50 -7.60 7.14
N PHE A 72 -29.24 -8.81 6.65
CA PHE A 72 -29.21 -9.13 5.22
C PHE A 72 -29.89 -10.48 5.02
N GLU A 73 -30.90 -10.53 4.15
CA GLU A 73 -31.68 -11.76 3.88
C GLU A 73 -32.27 -12.45 5.13
N GLY A 74 -32.61 -11.66 6.15
CA GLY A 74 -33.15 -12.16 7.42
C GLY A 74 -32.09 -12.64 8.41
N GLU A 75 -30.82 -12.59 8.03
CA GLU A 75 -29.68 -12.97 8.85
C GLU A 75 -28.99 -11.75 9.46
N GLN A 76 -28.64 -11.85 10.74
CA GLN A 76 -28.05 -10.73 11.50
C GLN A 76 -26.53 -10.80 11.51
N ASN A 77 -25.88 -9.71 11.12
CA ASN A 77 -24.43 -9.51 11.20
C ASN A 77 -24.14 -8.43 12.25
N ARG A 78 -23.05 -8.57 13.01
CA ARG A 78 -22.75 -7.64 14.12
C ARG A 78 -21.31 -7.14 14.08
N PHE A 79 -21.12 -5.83 14.24
CA PHE A 79 -19.83 -5.16 14.30
C PHE A 79 -19.63 -4.61 15.71
N PHE A 80 -18.56 -5.00 16.38
CA PHE A 80 -18.39 -4.69 17.80
C PHE A 80 -16.92 -4.64 18.21
N LYS A 81 -16.66 -4.08 19.40
CA LYS A 81 -15.33 -4.07 20.03
C LYS A 81 -15.18 -5.12 21.12
N LYS A 82 -13.96 -5.64 21.29
CA LYS A 82 -13.51 -6.39 22.48
C LYS A 82 -12.28 -5.67 23.04
N GLY A 83 -12.48 -4.81 24.04
CA GLY A 83 -11.42 -3.87 24.45
C GLY A 83 -11.08 -2.90 23.31
N ASP A 84 -9.80 -2.82 22.94
CA ASP A 84 -9.31 -1.97 21.84
C ASP A 84 -9.36 -2.67 20.47
N GLU A 85 -9.77 -3.93 20.42
CA GLU A 85 -9.85 -4.71 19.19
C GLU A 85 -11.23 -4.59 18.52
N PHE A 86 -11.23 -4.65 17.19
CA PHE A 86 -12.43 -4.57 16.35
C PHE A 86 -12.78 -5.97 15.84
N TRP A 87 -14.07 -6.32 15.92
CA TRP A 87 -14.56 -7.65 15.63
C TRP A 87 -15.85 -7.60 14.82
N VAL A 88 -16.06 -8.65 14.04
CA VAL A 88 -17.31 -8.86 13.29
C VAL A 88 -17.82 -10.28 13.53
N ASN A 89 -19.12 -10.42 13.72
CA ASN A 89 -19.81 -11.70 13.74
C ASN A 89 -20.55 -11.88 12.41
N ILE A 90 -20.08 -12.82 11.57
CA ILE A 90 -20.61 -13.13 10.23
C ILE A 90 -20.51 -14.64 9.95
N GLN A 91 -21.25 -15.09 8.94
CA GLN A 91 -21.22 -16.48 8.47
C GLN A 91 -19.91 -16.81 7.77
N GLY A 92 -19.21 -17.84 8.26
CA GLY A 92 -17.99 -18.41 7.69
C GLY A 92 -18.22 -19.32 6.49
N PRO A 93 -17.14 -19.92 5.95
CA PRO A 93 -17.21 -20.85 4.81
C PRO A 93 -17.97 -22.15 5.13
N ASP A 94 -18.19 -22.45 6.42
CA ASP A 94 -18.92 -23.61 6.93
C ASP A 94 -20.39 -23.30 7.26
N ASP A 95 -20.89 -22.15 6.80
CA ASP A 95 -22.23 -21.65 7.08
C ASP A 95 -22.50 -21.40 8.58
N GLN A 96 -21.46 -21.33 9.43
CA GLN A 96 -21.57 -21.02 10.84
C GLN A 96 -21.17 -19.58 11.15
N TYR A 97 -21.91 -18.94 12.05
CA TYR A 97 -21.56 -17.62 12.58
C TYR A 97 -20.36 -17.70 13.51
N ARG A 98 -19.36 -16.87 13.26
CA ARG A 98 -18.13 -16.79 14.05
C ARG A 98 -17.70 -15.34 14.22
N ASP A 99 -16.99 -15.10 15.32
CA ASP A 99 -16.34 -13.84 15.57
C ASP A 99 -14.98 -13.81 14.85
N TYR A 100 -14.80 -12.86 13.94
CA TYR A 100 -13.54 -12.60 13.25
C TYR A 100 -12.96 -11.28 13.72
N LYS A 101 -11.67 -11.27 14.07
CA LYS A 101 -10.94 -10.05 14.39
C LYS A 101 -10.64 -9.30 13.10
N ILE A 102 -11.04 -8.03 13.06
CA ILE A 102 -10.63 -7.12 12.00
C ILE A 102 -9.16 -6.77 12.24
N SER A 103 -8.31 -7.16 11.30
CA SER A 103 -6.86 -6.95 11.39
C SER A 103 -6.43 -5.70 10.64
N TYR A 104 -7.15 -5.35 9.58
CA TYR A 104 -6.83 -4.20 8.73
C TYR A 104 -8.06 -3.44 8.25
N THR A 105 -7.85 -2.16 7.95
CA THR A 105 -8.74 -1.35 7.13
C THR A 105 -8.18 -1.28 5.71
N PHE A 106 -9.06 -1.15 4.72
CA PHE A 106 -8.69 -1.10 3.31
C PHE A 106 -9.46 0.01 2.59
N GLY A 107 -8.72 0.99 2.09
CA GLY A 107 -9.28 2.25 1.61
C GLY A 107 -9.77 3.18 2.73
N HIS A 108 -10.26 4.35 2.32
CA HIS A 108 -10.64 5.43 3.22
C HIS A 108 -11.89 6.20 2.77
N TYR A 109 -11.95 6.64 1.50
CA TYR A 109 -13.06 7.45 0.99
C TYR A 109 -13.35 7.19 -0.51
N PRO A 110 -14.62 6.97 -0.94
CA PRO A 110 -15.86 7.19 -0.21
C PRO A 110 -16.33 5.99 0.63
N LEU A 111 -15.54 4.92 0.68
CA LEU A 111 -15.84 3.74 1.47
C LEU A 111 -14.56 3.19 2.09
N GLN A 112 -14.72 2.47 3.20
CA GLN A 112 -13.67 1.71 3.85
C GLN A 112 -14.12 0.26 4.00
N GLN A 113 -13.28 -0.66 3.54
CA GLN A 113 -13.46 -2.10 3.70
C GLN A 113 -12.62 -2.59 4.89
N TYR A 114 -12.91 -3.81 5.36
CA TYR A 114 -12.24 -4.40 6.50
C TYR A 114 -11.80 -5.82 6.18
N MET A 115 -10.68 -6.22 6.76
CA MET A 115 -10.07 -7.51 6.46
C MET A 115 -9.82 -8.32 7.72
N VAL A 116 -9.96 -9.64 7.58
CA VAL A 116 -9.76 -10.63 8.64
C VAL A 116 -8.66 -11.60 8.20
N GLU A 117 -7.91 -12.11 9.18
CA GLU A 117 -6.89 -13.14 8.94
C GLU A 117 -7.45 -14.53 9.27
N PHE A 118 -7.17 -15.50 8.41
CA PHE A 118 -7.45 -16.91 8.63
C PHE A 118 -6.19 -17.66 9.08
N ASP A 119 -6.37 -18.83 9.70
CA ASP A 119 -5.28 -19.66 10.24
C ASP A 119 -4.30 -20.20 9.17
N ASP A 120 -4.69 -20.15 7.89
CA ASP A 120 -3.87 -20.51 6.74
C ASP A 120 -3.07 -19.32 6.16
N GLY A 121 -3.14 -18.15 6.81
CA GLY A 121 -2.45 -16.93 6.42
C GLY A 121 -3.17 -16.11 5.34
N ARG A 122 -4.35 -16.55 4.88
CA ARG A 122 -5.17 -15.72 3.99
C ARG A 122 -5.71 -14.52 4.75
N VAL A 123 -5.61 -13.37 4.12
CA VAL A 123 -6.26 -12.12 4.53
C VAL A 123 -7.46 -11.94 3.60
N GLN A 124 -8.66 -11.93 4.17
CA GLN A 124 -9.91 -11.86 3.40
C GLN A 124 -10.64 -10.54 3.64
N LEU A 125 -11.13 -9.91 2.56
CA LEU A 125 -12.09 -8.82 2.67
C LEU A 125 -13.44 -9.38 3.11
N ILE A 126 -14.00 -8.83 4.19
CA ILE A 126 -15.36 -9.19 4.63
C ILE A 126 -16.38 -8.61 3.64
N PRO A 127 -17.61 -9.17 3.53
CA PRO A 127 -18.56 -8.75 2.51
C PRO A 127 -19.22 -7.38 2.79
N PHE A 128 -18.86 -6.74 3.90
CA PHE A 128 -19.42 -5.47 4.37
C PHE A 128 -18.39 -4.35 4.30
N ALA A 129 -18.86 -3.18 3.88
CA ALA A 129 -18.07 -1.96 3.85
C ALA A 129 -18.78 -0.84 4.62
N TRP A 130 -17.99 0.10 5.10
CA TRP A 130 -18.46 1.35 5.69
C TRP A 130 -18.49 2.44 4.64
N ASP A 131 -19.64 3.09 4.47
CA ASP A 131 -19.76 4.30 3.66
C ASP A 131 -19.20 5.47 4.45
N SER A 132 -17.99 5.92 4.12
CA SER A 132 -17.29 6.97 4.87
C SER A 132 -17.68 8.38 4.44
N ARG A 133 -18.64 8.52 3.52
CA ARG A 133 -19.19 9.83 3.15
C ARG A 133 -19.94 10.48 4.29
N ASP A 134 -20.16 11.78 4.17
CA ASP A 134 -20.93 12.53 5.13
C ASP A 134 -22.38 12.01 5.20
N LYS A 135 -23.00 12.13 6.38
CA LYS A 135 -24.40 11.75 6.60
C LYS A 135 -25.35 12.47 5.63
N SER A 136 -25.04 13.72 5.28
CA SER A 136 -25.82 14.50 4.31
C SER A 136 -25.82 13.89 2.90
N ASP A 137 -24.79 13.12 2.55
CA ASP A 137 -24.66 12.41 1.27
C ASP A 137 -25.16 10.95 1.35
N GLY A 138 -25.78 10.58 2.47
CA GLY A 138 -26.27 9.23 2.75
C GLY A 138 -25.20 8.25 3.22
N GLY A 139 -24.02 8.75 3.65
CA GLY A 139 -22.95 7.94 4.22
C GLY A 139 -23.10 7.69 5.73
N GLN A 140 -22.00 7.31 6.36
CA GLN A 140 -21.88 6.85 7.74
C GLN A 140 -22.80 5.64 8.06
N ARG A 141 -22.72 4.61 7.22
CA ARG A 141 -23.51 3.39 7.37
C ARG A 141 -22.80 2.15 6.82
N TRP A 142 -23.15 1.00 7.38
CA TRP A 142 -22.78 -0.30 6.84
C TRP A 142 -23.60 -0.64 5.58
N PHE A 143 -22.98 -1.34 4.64
CA PHE A 143 -23.67 -1.92 3.49
C PHE A 143 -22.95 -3.19 3.01
N HIS A 144 -23.70 -4.08 2.36
CA HIS A 144 -23.16 -5.27 1.72
C HIS A 144 -22.59 -4.90 0.34
N LEU A 145 -21.32 -5.23 0.08
CA LEU A 145 -20.63 -4.79 -1.13
C LEU A 145 -21.03 -5.63 -2.37
N TYR A 146 -21.29 -6.92 -2.15
CA TYR A 146 -21.63 -7.88 -3.21
C TYR A 146 -22.84 -8.76 -2.83
N PRO A 147 -24.05 -8.19 -2.74
CA PRO A 147 -25.22 -8.88 -2.18
C PRO A 147 -25.70 -10.07 -3.02
N ASP A 148 -25.36 -10.12 -4.30
CA ASP A 148 -25.88 -11.14 -5.23
C ASP A 148 -24.94 -12.36 -5.38
N LEU A 149 -23.87 -12.46 -4.58
CA LEU A 149 -22.88 -13.54 -4.68
C LEU A 149 -23.22 -14.73 -3.78
N ASP A 150 -23.13 -15.93 -4.33
CA ASP A 150 -23.26 -17.19 -3.61
C ASP A 150 -21.89 -17.80 -3.26
N LYS A 151 -21.85 -18.76 -2.33
CA LYS A 151 -20.59 -19.34 -1.83
C LYS A 151 -19.74 -20.06 -2.87
N HIS A 152 -20.30 -20.40 -4.03
CA HIS A 152 -19.60 -21.01 -5.15
C HIS A 152 -19.03 -19.97 -6.12
N ASP A 153 -19.40 -18.70 -5.99
CA ASP A 153 -18.84 -17.62 -6.80
C ASP A 153 -17.41 -17.29 -6.40
N GLU A 154 -16.59 -16.95 -7.39
CA GLU A 154 -15.18 -16.61 -7.21
C GLU A 154 -14.97 -15.44 -6.22
N PHE A 155 -15.88 -14.47 -6.24
CA PHE A 155 -15.83 -13.25 -5.44
C PHE A 155 -16.60 -13.33 -4.11
N TYR A 156 -17.09 -14.51 -3.74
CA TYR A 156 -17.61 -14.72 -2.40
C TYR A 156 -16.49 -14.49 -1.37
N TRP A 157 -16.84 -13.95 -0.20
CA TRP A 157 -15.87 -13.36 0.73
C TRP A 157 -14.83 -14.33 1.29
N THR A 158 -15.10 -15.64 1.28
CA THR A 158 -14.15 -16.67 1.70
C THR A 158 -13.30 -17.25 0.57
N ASN A 159 -13.53 -16.82 -0.67
CA ASN A 159 -12.96 -17.39 -1.89
C ASN A 159 -11.80 -16.53 -2.43
N ALA A 160 -11.22 -16.95 -3.57
CA ALA A 160 -9.99 -16.37 -4.09
C ALA A 160 -10.14 -14.91 -4.55
N GLY A 161 -11.33 -14.52 -5.03
CA GLY A 161 -11.58 -13.16 -5.53
C GLY A 161 -11.58 -12.08 -4.44
N GLN A 162 -11.71 -12.47 -3.16
CA GLN A 162 -11.66 -11.56 -2.00
C GLN A 162 -10.37 -11.72 -1.18
N ASN A 163 -9.45 -12.59 -1.64
CA ASN A 163 -8.18 -12.83 -0.97
C ASN A 163 -7.21 -11.68 -1.28
N TRP A 164 -6.89 -10.89 -0.25
CA TRP A 164 -6.01 -9.75 -0.37
C TRP A 164 -4.59 -10.14 -0.78
N ASN A 165 -4.03 -11.23 -0.23
CA ASN A 165 -2.67 -11.69 -0.56
C ASN A 165 -2.51 -11.95 -2.06
N PHE A 166 -3.54 -12.53 -2.67
CA PHE A 166 -3.56 -12.87 -4.08
C PHE A 166 -3.89 -11.66 -4.96
N MET A 167 -4.96 -10.92 -4.63
CA MET A 167 -5.59 -9.94 -5.52
C MET A 167 -5.10 -8.50 -5.34
N CYS A 168 -4.66 -8.13 -4.13
CA CYS A 168 -4.56 -6.72 -3.75
C CYS A 168 -3.17 -6.34 -3.22
N ALA A 169 -2.49 -7.26 -2.54
CA ALA A 169 -1.30 -6.97 -1.76
C ALA A 169 -0.17 -6.33 -2.59
N ASP A 170 0.04 -6.77 -3.83
CA ASP A 170 1.13 -6.27 -4.71
C ASP A 170 1.04 -4.74 -4.95
N CYS A 171 -0.18 -4.20 -4.95
CA CYS A 171 -0.43 -2.79 -5.26
C CYS A 171 -0.70 -1.94 -4.02
N HIS A 172 -1.04 -2.57 -2.89
CA HIS A 172 -1.51 -1.89 -1.68
C HIS A 172 -0.55 -2.04 -0.50
N SER A 173 0.70 -2.43 -0.75
CA SER A 173 1.77 -2.54 0.24
C SER A 173 3.13 -2.16 -0.37
N THR A 174 4.18 -2.04 0.46
CA THR A 174 5.56 -1.80 0.01
C THR A 174 6.40 -3.05 0.20
N ASN A 175 7.12 -3.45 -0.85
CA ASN A 175 8.06 -4.59 -0.85
C ASN A 175 7.41 -5.90 -0.37
N LEU A 176 6.31 -6.29 -1.02
CA LEU A 176 5.59 -7.49 -0.68
C LEU A 176 6.38 -8.76 -1.07
N GLU A 177 6.40 -9.72 -0.15
CA GLU A 177 6.70 -11.11 -0.44
C GLU A 177 5.47 -11.97 -0.10
N LYS A 178 4.79 -12.52 -1.11
CA LYS A 178 3.57 -13.32 -0.88
C LYS A 178 3.84 -14.59 -0.05
N ASN A 179 4.99 -15.22 -0.29
CA ASN A 179 5.44 -16.45 0.38
C ASN A 179 4.34 -17.52 0.44
N TYR A 180 3.72 -17.80 -0.72
CA TYR A 180 2.70 -18.84 -0.84
C TYR A 180 3.34 -20.23 -0.96
N ASP A 181 3.00 -21.11 -0.03
CA ASP A 181 3.37 -22.53 -0.07
C ASP A 181 2.25 -23.33 -0.75
N ALA A 182 2.46 -23.70 -2.02
CA ALA A 182 1.49 -24.45 -2.81
C ALA A 182 1.25 -25.89 -2.30
N LYS A 183 2.16 -26.48 -1.50
CA LYS A 183 1.97 -27.81 -0.91
C LYS A 183 1.12 -27.75 0.35
N ALA A 184 1.35 -26.72 1.17
CA ALA A 184 0.60 -26.51 2.41
C ALA A 184 -0.72 -25.76 2.18
N ASP A 185 -0.88 -25.12 1.02
CA ASP A 185 -1.95 -24.16 0.70
C ASP A 185 -2.04 -23.03 1.73
N LYS A 186 -0.90 -22.38 1.98
CA LYS A 186 -0.77 -21.32 3.00
C LYS A 186 -0.01 -20.12 2.50
N TYR A 187 -0.38 -18.96 3.01
CA TYR A 187 0.36 -17.71 2.83
C TYR A 187 1.22 -17.42 4.06
N GLN A 188 2.44 -16.95 3.83
CA GLN A 188 3.34 -16.42 4.87
C GLN A 188 3.75 -15.00 4.47
N THR A 189 2.76 -14.21 4.06
CA THR A 189 2.97 -12.94 3.40
C THR A 189 3.64 -11.93 4.32
N THR A 190 4.69 -11.28 3.83
CA THR A 190 5.44 -10.23 4.52
C THR A 190 5.55 -9.01 3.63
N TRP A 191 5.77 -7.84 4.23
CA TRP A 191 5.98 -6.56 3.55
C TRP A 191 6.90 -5.68 4.39
N SER A 192 7.53 -4.68 3.78
CA SER A 192 8.27 -3.66 4.53
C SER A 192 7.33 -2.61 5.13
N GLU A 193 6.27 -2.24 4.41
CA GLU A 193 5.22 -1.34 4.91
C GLU A 193 3.84 -1.83 4.49
N VAL A 194 2.87 -1.67 5.39
CA VAL A 194 1.49 -2.19 5.22
C VAL A 194 0.71 -1.48 4.12
N ASN A 195 1.19 -0.32 3.66
CA ASN A 195 0.54 0.57 2.70
C ASN A 195 1.47 0.93 1.52
N VAL A 196 1.03 1.86 0.67
CA VAL A 196 1.86 2.37 -0.43
C VAL A 196 2.78 3.47 0.10
N GLY A 197 3.95 3.07 0.60
CA GLY A 197 4.98 3.97 1.11
C GLY A 197 5.86 4.58 0.04
N CYS A 198 6.85 5.38 0.45
CA CYS A 198 7.76 6.07 -0.45
C CYS A 198 8.48 5.10 -1.39
N GLU A 199 9.00 4.02 -0.84
CA GLU A 199 9.84 3.05 -1.54
C GLU A 199 9.05 2.14 -2.49
N ALA A 200 7.71 2.10 -2.40
CA ALA A 200 6.87 1.43 -3.40
C ALA A 200 7.05 2.07 -4.80
N CYS A 201 7.17 3.41 -4.83
CA CYS A 201 7.43 4.15 -6.06
C CYS A 201 8.92 4.34 -6.31
N HIS A 202 9.69 4.67 -5.28
CA HIS A 202 11.09 5.11 -5.38
C HIS A 202 12.11 3.96 -5.40
N GLY A 203 11.71 2.76 -4.98
CA GLY A 203 12.62 1.63 -4.79
C GLY A 203 13.35 1.69 -3.43
N PRO A 204 14.14 0.65 -3.10
CA PRO A 204 14.89 0.57 -1.84
C PRO A 204 15.91 1.70 -1.73
N ALA A 205 15.93 2.37 -0.57
CA ALA A 205 16.68 3.61 -0.38
C ALA A 205 17.96 3.47 0.48
N SER A 206 18.37 2.27 0.91
CA SER A 206 19.54 2.13 1.80
C SER A 206 20.83 2.79 1.24
N GLU A 207 21.15 2.53 -0.03
CA GLU A 207 22.30 3.17 -0.70
C GLU A 207 22.09 4.67 -0.93
N HIS A 208 20.83 5.12 -1.13
CA HIS A 208 20.51 6.54 -1.24
C HIS A 208 20.78 7.28 0.08
N LEU A 209 20.40 6.68 1.22
CA LEU A 209 20.69 7.27 2.53
C LEU A 209 22.20 7.34 2.79
N ASP A 210 22.96 6.30 2.44
CA ASP A 210 24.41 6.31 2.61
C ASP A 210 25.10 7.31 1.67
N TRP A 211 24.60 7.45 0.45
CA TRP A 211 25.03 8.48 -0.49
C TRP A 211 24.79 9.88 0.09
N ALA A 212 23.57 10.15 0.57
CA ALA A 212 23.15 11.46 1.08
C ALA A 212 23.86 11.90 2.37
N LYS A 213 24.39 10.96 3.18
CA LYS A 213 25.18 11.27 4.38
C LYS A 213 26.55 11.91 4.09
N ASN A 214 27.06 11.78 2.87
CA ASN A 214 28.38 12.33 2.52
C ASN A 214 28.29 13.83 2.25
N GLU A 215 29.19 14.61 2.86
CA GLU A 215 29.29 16.08 2.61
C GLU A 215 29.62 16.43 1.16
N SER A 216 30.27 15.50 0.44
CA SER A 216 30.58 15.60 -0.99
C SER A 216 30.26 14.26 -1.66
N PRO A 217 28.98 14.02 -1.96
CA PRO A 217 28.53 12.70 -2.37
C PRO A 217 29.04 12.36 -3.77
N PRO A 218 29.55 11.12 -3.99
CA PRO A 218 30.04 10.71 -5.30
C PRO A 218 28.90 10.67 -6.34
N SER A 219 29.25 10.84 -7.61
CA SER A 219 28.29 10.61 -8.69
C SER A 219 28.06 9.12 -8.86
N ILE A 220 26.89 8.64 -8.42
CA ILE A 220 26.43 7.25 -8.57
C ILE A 220 25.13 7.21 -9.37
N ALA A 221 24.83 6.06 -9.97
CA ALA A 221 23.61 5.88 -10.73
C ALA A 221 22.38 6.15 -9.85
N HIS A 222 21.46 6.96 -10.38
CA HIS A 222 20.17 7.29 -9.75
C HIS A 222 20.27 7.74 -8.28
N ALA A 223 21.40 8.33 -7.87
CA ALA A 223 21.65 8.73 -6.49
C ALA A 223 21.41 7.60 -5.46
N GLY A 224 21.71 6.35 -5.83
CA GLY A 224 21.59 5.19 -4.94
C GLY A 224 20.28 4.41 -5.07
N PHE A 225 19.31 4.87 -5.86
CA PHE A 225 18.09 4.10 -6.15
C PHE A 225 18.32 3.00 -7.20
N ASP A 226 17.41 2.04 -7.28
CA ASP A 226 17.41 0.97 -8.28
C ASP A 226 16.78 1.39 -9.63
N ARG A 227 16.21 2.60 -9.69
CA ARG A 227 15.43 3.11 -10.82
C ARG A 227 15.65 4.60 -11.05
N ASP A 228 15.41 5.05 -12.28
CA ASP A 228 15.51 6.46 -12.67
C ASP A 228 14.30 7.29 -12.21
N LEU A 229 14.54 8.18 -11.24
CA LEU A 229 13.54 9.09 -10.70
C LEU A 229 13.60 10.50 -11.30
N SER A 230 14.50 10.75 -12.28
CA SER A 230 14.68 12.09 -12.87
C SER A 230 13.48 12.57 -13.69
N LYS A 231 12.62 11.64 -14.12
CA LYS A 231 11.40 11.93 -14.90
C LYS A 231 10.21 12.10 -13.97
N ALA A 232 9.96 13.34 -13.55
CA ALA A 232 8.74 13.68 -12.81
C ALA A 232 7.48 13.50 -13.68
N VAL A 233 6.37 13.07 -13.05
CA VAL A 233 5.03 13.15 -13.64
C VAL A 233 4.65 14.63 -13.73
N LYS A 234 4.63 15.17 -14.95
CA LYS A 234 4.39 16.61 -15.19
C LYS A 234 2.91 16.97 -15.39
N GLN A 235 2.04 15.98 -15.58
CA GLN A 235 0.64 16.21 -15.92
C GLN A 235 -0.26 15.21 -15.20
N TRP A 236 -1.18 15.75 -14.41
CA TRP A 236 -2.27 15.02 -13.76
C TRP A 236 -3.54 15.22 -14.57
N TRP A 237 -4.18 14.14 -15.01
CA TRP A 237 -5.43 14.22 -15.76
C TRP A 237 -6.61 14.06 -14.80
N CYS A 238 -7.31 15.16 -14.55
CA CYS A 238 -8.50 15.18 -13.71
C CYS A 238 -9.74 15.01 -14.61
N LYS A 239 -10.20 13.76 -14.83
CA LYS A 239 -11.52 13.51 -15.42
C LYS A 239 -12.57 13.52 -14.31
N ARG A 240 -13.59 14.38 -14.45
CA ARG A 240 -14.81 14.31 -13.63
C ARG A 240 -15.46 12.93 -13.80
N ALA A 241 -15.72 12.24 -12.71
CA ALA A 241 -16.63 11.10 -12.72
C ALA A 241 -18.06 11.61 -12.91
N ASN A 242 -18.67 11.29 -14.05
CA ASN A 242 -20.11 11.34 -14.36
C ASN A 242 -20.98 12.42 -13.67
N GLN A 243 -21.12 13.58 -14.32
CA GLN A 243 -22.33 14.41 -14.21
C GLN A 243 -22.89 14.65 -15.63
N PRO A 244 -24.13 14.24 -15.94
CA PRO A 244 -24.79 14.68 -17.16
C PRO A 244 -25.15 16.17 -17.02
N PHE A 245 -24.61 16.99 -17.93
CA PHE A 245 -24.99 18.38 -18.26
C PHE A 245 -25.67 19.24 -17.18
N SER A 246 -24.94 20.17 -16.55
CA SER A 246 -25.37 21.56 -16.29
C SER A 246 -24.22 22.46 -15.76
N PRO A 247 -24.30 23.80 -15.92
CA PRO A 247 -23.12 24.68 -15.90
C PRO A 247 -22.79 25.28 -14.53
N LYS A 248 -21.48 25.44 -14.33
CA LYS A 248 -20.76 26.33 -13.39
C LYS A 248 -21.10 26.19 -11.90
N LEU A 249 -20.29 25.38 -11.23
CA LEU A 249 -19.89 25.63 -9.84
C LEU A 249 -18.36 25.69 -9.80
N ASN A 250 -17.82 26.78 -9.25
CA ASN A 250 -16.41 26.92 -8.93
C ASN A 250 -16.10 26.00 -7.74
N MET A 251 -15.55 24.81 -7.98
CA MET A 251 -14.97 23.98 -6.91
C MET A 251 -13.66 23.34 -7.38
N THR A 252 -12.67 23.39 -6.49
CA THR A 252 -11.32 22.86 -6.61
C THR A 252 -11.34 21.32 -6.77
N PRO A 253 -10.61 20.73 -7.74
CA PRO A 253 -10.73 19.31 -8.03
C PRO A 253 -9.94 18.45 -7.04
N THR A 254 -10.65 17.66 -6.24
CA THR A 254 -10.12 16.76 -5.19
C THR A 254 -9.71 15.36 -5.66
N ARG A 255 -9.77 15.03 -6.96
CA ARG A 255 -9.38 13.68 -7.44
C ARG A 255 -8.79 13.73 -8.84
N CYS A 256 -7.48 13.46 -8.97
CA CYS A 256 -6.80 13.29 -10.26
C CYS A 256 -6.06 11.95 -10.25
N ARG A 257 -6.12 11.20 -11.36
CA ARG A 257 -5.34 9.95 -11.54
C ARG A 257 -4.04 10.24 -12.29
N CYS A 258 -3.00 9.48 -11.96
CA CYS A 258 -1.72 9.51 -12.67
C CYS A 258 -1.89 8.90 -14.07
N ALA A 259 -1.44 9.60 -15.10
CA ALA A 259 -1.35 9.07 -16.46
C ALA A 259 0.14 8.93 -16.83
N LEU A 260 0.62 7.68 -16.93
CA LEU A 260 1.86 7.38 -17.65
C LEU A 260 1.58 7.62 -19.15
N SER A 261 2.12 8.68 -19.71
CA SER A 261 1.90 9.04 -21.11
C SER A 261 2.60 8.05 -22.03
N ALA A 262 1.83 7.13 -22.60
CA ALA A 262 2.17 6.52 -23.88
C ALA A 262 1.97 7.58 -24.98
N THR A 263 3.06 7.83 -25.69
CA THR A 263 3.38 8.78 -26.76
C THR A 263 2.32 9.18 -27.82
N VAL A 264 2.61 10.36 -28.41
CA VAL A 264 2.31 10.91 -29.76
C VAL A 264 1.05 11.78 -29.94
N ALA A 265 1.25 13.10 -30.00
CA ALA A 265 1.00 13.94 -31.19
C ALA A 265 1.16 15.44 -30.87
N GLU A 266 1.80 16.15 -31.80
CA GLU A 266 2.14 17.57 -31.80
C GLU A 266 0.92 18.50 -31.61
N HIS A 267 1.10 19.65 -30.94
CA HIS A 267 1.06 20.97 -31.59
C HIS A 267 1.37 22.11 -30.60
N ASN A 268 1.76 23.23 -31.20
CA ASN A 268 2.68 24.23 -30.73
C ASN A 268 2.00 25.43 -30.02
N SER A 269 2.72 26.00 -29.04
CA SER A 269 2.81 27.44 -28.73
C SER A 269 1.75 28.16 -27.86
N ARG A 270 2.30 28.97 -26.93
CA ARG A 270 1.74 30.13 -26.19
C ARG A 270 0.78 29.77 -25.03
N SER A 271 0.98 30.23 -23.79
CA SER A 271 1.21 31.62 -23.38
C SER A 271 1.78 31.72 -21.95
N ARG A 272 2.55 32.78 -21.71
CA ARG A 272 3.15 33.18 -20.43
C ARG A 272 2.14 33.85 -19.49
N ALA A 273 2.32 33.59 -18.18
CA ALA A 273 2.37 34.53 -17.04
C ALA A 273 1.14 35.36 -16.61
N ILE A 274 1.23 35.88 -15.36
CA ILE A 274 0.55 37.05 -14.74
C ILE A 274 -0.76 36.66 -13.98
N MET A 275 -1.07 36.92 -12.69
CA MET A 275 -0.55 37.63 -11.48
C MET A 275 -1.00 36.83 -10.22
N SER A 276 -0.37 36.82 -9.04
CA SER A 276 -0.02 37.88 -8.06
C SER A 276 -1.19 38.76 -7.59
N LYS A 277 -1.48 38.69 -6.27
CA LYS A 277 -2.24 39.64 -5.42
C LYS A 277 -3.76 39.64 -5.63
N SER A 278 -4.63 39.95 -4.67
CA SER A 278 -4.65 40.19 -3.22
C SER A 278 -6.09 40.67 -2.95
N VAL A 279 -6.68 40.29 -1.81
CA VAL A 279 -7.64 41.10 -1.03
C VAL A 279 -8.93 41.56 -1.77
N PHE A 280 -10.01 40.80 -1.60
CA PHE A 280 -11.23 41.12 -0.82
C PHE A 280 -12.22 39.97 -0.96
#